data_AF-A0A5M8PFK5-F1
#
_entry.id   AF-A0A5M8PFK5-F1
#
_cell.length_a   1.000
_cell.length_b   1.000
_cell.length_c   1.000
_cell.angle_alpha   90.00
_cell.angle_beta   90.00
_cell.angle_gamma   90.00
#
_symmetry.space_group_name_H-M   'P 1'
#
loop_
_entity.id
_entity.type
_entity.pdbx_description
1 polymer ?
#
loop_
_entity_poly.entity_id
_entity_poly.type
_entity_poly.pdbx_seq_one_letter_code
_entity_poly.pdbx_strand_id
1 'polypeptide(L)'
;MADKYLLRVMAGPSYDSSTHQVVAVNGPDSTHISSEYCTANVNVRIQNYRGLPLGSPKSSPYFSSAPHTHDQYSIAFTLIPHKTISGNSLVFGNDFDYPIRDRLPPGSGTALHIVKWAIDPGLDGDVYSDKPHLYGPLLSSINLLRICDKVDGEKFEIPPIFHEDGISEGGIGEGEQLRESKGVPHDPSQRKKWFLHEEKRKDWEFEAGRVYQGDFFNPYIDFNDFSLKLPGFSLSVLGYIGKQDSLRYVLKNRDTGDVFFVVVFTLVPKEDTEKKDAKEKTSVESKGKEGKTDDAYQPKEDDVD
;
A
#
# COMPACT_ATOMS: atom_id res chain seq x y z
N MET A 1 -3.19 18.12 -16.67
CA MET A 1 -3.91 16.85 -16.93
C MET A 1 -4.18 16.10 -15.64
N ALA A 2 -3.19 16.00 -14.75
CA ALA A 2 -3.33 15.44 -13.40
C ALA A 2 -4.51 16.03 -12.59
N ASP A 3 -4.73 17.34 -12.64
CA ASP A 3 -5.82 18.01 -11.89
C ASP A 3 -7.24 17.55 -12.22
N LYS A 4 -7.43 16.76 -13.29
CA LYS A 4 -8.72 16.15 -13.64
C LYS A 4 -9.04 14.89 -12.84
N TYR A 5 -8.08 14.39 -12.07
CA TYR A 5 -8.21 13.14 -11.33
C TYR A 5 -8.05 13.35 -9.82
N LEU A 6 -8.58 12.40 -9.07
CA LEU A 6 -8.36 12.20 -7.64
C LEU A 6 -7.74 10.82 -7.44
N LEU A 7 -6.82 10.71 -6.49
CA LEU A 7 -6.26 9.42 -6.11
C LEU A 7 -7.21 8.68 -5.19
N ARG A 8 -7.44 7.39 -5.43
CA ARG A 8 -8.10 6.50 -4.46
C ARG A 8 -7.14 5.39 -4.11
N VAL A 9 -6.94 5.16 -2.81
CA VAL A 9 -6.10 4.07 -2.32
C VAL A 9 -6.97 3.02 -1.66
N MET A 10 -6.84 1.78 -2.12
CA MET A 10 -7.54 0.62 -1.57
C MET A 10 -6.54 -0.47 -1.22
N ALA A 11 -6.84 -1.30 -0.23
CA ALA A 11 -5.99 -2.42 0.13
C ALA A 11 -6.80 -3.65 0.56
N GLY A 12 -6.28 -4.85 0.30
CA GLY A 12 -6.95 -6.09 0.66
C GLY A 12 -6.05 -7.32 0.55
N PRO A 13 -6.58 -8.51 0.89
CA PRO A 13 -5.80 -9.75 1.00
C PRO A 13 -5.51 -10.44 -0.33
N SER A 14 -6.08 -9.99 -1.44
CA SER A 14 -6.00 -10.68 -2.73
C SER A 14 -6.07 -9.71 -3.91
N TYR A 15 -6.00 -10.23 -5.14
CA TYR A 15 -6.23 -9.44 -6.35
C TYR A 15 -7.71 -9.07 -6.57
N ASP A 16 -8.65 -9.71 -5.87
CA ASP A 16 -10.08 -9.38 -5.98
C ASP A 16 -10.38 -8.04 -5.29
N SER A 17 -10.65 -7.02 -6.10
CA SER A 17 -11.01 -5.68 -5.63
C SER A 17 -12.25 -5.63 -4.76
N SER A 18 -13.14 -6.62 -4.83
CA SER A 18 -14.34 -6.68 -3.99
C SER A 18 -14.02 -6.90 -2.51
N THR A 19 -12.85 -7.47 -2.21
CA THR A 19 -12.38 -7.70 -0.83
C THR A 19 -11.54 -6.54 -0.30
N HIS A 20 -11.37 -5.46 -1.07
CA HIS A 20 -10.51 -4.34 -0.69
C HIS A 20 -11.28 -3.30 0.10
N GLN A 21 -10.58 -2.68 1.06
CA GLN A 21 -11.06 -1.59 1.89
C GLN A 21 -10.37 -0.29 1.51
N VAL A 22 -11.04 0.83 1.76
CA VAL A 22 -10.44 2.16 1.56
C VAL A 22 -9.32 2.37 2.59
N VAL A 23 -8.18 2.87 2.14
CA VAL A 23 -7.06 3.23 3.02
C VAL A 23 -7.20 4.68 3.50
N ALA A 24 -7.08 4.89 4.80
CA ALA A 24 -7.06 6.22 5.41
C ALA A 24 -5.70 6.92 5.17
N VAL A 25 -5.47 7.40 3.95
CA VAL A 25 -4.19 8.01 3.56
C VAL A 25 -3.85 9.19 4.47
N ASN A 26 -2.60 9.22 4.95
CA ASN A 26 -2.06 10.19 5.92
C ASN A 26 -2.80 10.24 7.28
N GLY A 27 -3.80 9.38 7.49
CA GLY A 27 -4.53 9.27 8.74
C GLY A 27 -3.78 8.44 9.80
N PRO A 28 -4.26 8.47 11.05
CA PRO A 28 -3.71 7.66 12.12
C PRO A 28 -4.10 6.17 11.99
N ASP A 29 -5.19 5.88 11.29
CA ASP A 29 -5.78 4.55 11.23
C ASP A 29 -5.06 3.66 10.19
N SER A 30 -4.66 2.46 10.63
CA SER A 30 -4.16 1.43 9.73
C SER A 30 -5.29 0.62 9.11
N THR A 31 -5.16 0.23 7.85
CA THR A 31 -6.09 -0.70 7.20
C THR A 31 -5.73 -2.13 7.58
N HIS A 32 -6.62 -2.80 8.30
CA HIS A 32 -6.45 -4.20 8.70
C HIS A 32 -6.76 -5.15 7.55
N ILE A 33 -5.89 -6.14 7.36
CA ILE A 33 -5.98 -7.18 6.34
C ILE A 33 -5.74 -8.52 7.02
N SER A 34 -6.68 -9.44 6.87
CA SER A 34 -6.55 -10.81 7.37
C SER A 34 -6.93 -11.80 6.26
N SER A 35 -6.15 -12.87 6.14
CA SER A 35 -6.35 -13.96 5.18
C SER A 35 -5.90 -15.28 5.79
N GLU A 36 -5.99 -16.38 5.02
CA GLU A 36 -5.41 -17.66 5.45
C GLU A 36 -3.88 -17.60 5.59
N TYR A 37 -3.20 -16.68 4.91
CA TYR A 37 -1.74 -16.59 4.85
C TYR A 37 -1.14 -15.67 5.91
N CYS A 38 -1.86 -14.62 6.30
CA CYS A 38 -1.36 -13.66 7.28
C CYS A 38 -2.42 -12.79 7.93
N THR A 39 -1.97 -12.13 8.99
CA THR A 39 -2.62 -10.99 9.62
C THR A 39 -1.71 -9.77 9.47
N ALA A 40 -2.23 -8.69 8.88
CA ALA A 40 -1.45 -7.52 8.51
C ALA A 40 -2.21 -6.20 8.75
N ASN A 41 -1.45 -5.13 8.95
CA ASN A 41 -1.95 -3.75 8.93
C ASN A 41 -1.16 -2.98 7.89
N VAL A 42 -1.80 -2.05 7.18
CA VAL A 42 -1.16 -1.18 6.19
C VAL A 42 -1.49 0.28 6.45
N ASN A 43 -0.49 1.15 6.44
CA ASN A 43 -0.63 2.60 6.39
C ASN A 43 0.01 3.14 5.11
N VAL A 44 -0.71 4.02 4.43
CA VAL A 44 -0.20 4.73 3.26
C VAL A 44 -0.10 6.21 3.58
N ARG A 45 1.08 6.77 3.34
CA ARG A 45 1.34 8.21 3.45
C ARG A 45 1.72 8.74 2.09
N ILE A 46 1.20 9.90 1.71
CA ILE A 46 1.47 10.52 0.41
C ILE A 46 1.63 12.02 0.62
N GLN A 47 2.75 12.57 0.17
CA GLN A 47 3.02 13.99 0.25
C GLN A 47 2.12 14.75 -0.72
N ASN A 48 1.58 15.89 -0.28
CA ASN A 48 0.67 16.73 -1.07
C ASN A 48 -0.59 16.00 -1.57
N TYR A 49 -1.07 14.98 -0.87
CA TYR A 49 -2.18 14.11 -1.25
C TYR A 49 -3.42 14.86 -1.76
N ARG A 50 -3.89 14.48 -2.94
CA ARG A 50 -5.12 14.94 -3.59
C ARG A 50 -5.98 13.74 -3.95
N GLY A 51 -6.73 13.23 -3.00
CA GLY A 51 -7.48 12.00 -3.22
C GLY A 51 -8.75 11.85 -2.41
N LEU A 52 -9.24 10.61 -2.43
CA LEU A 52 -10.44 10.14 -1.75
C LEU A 52 -10.05 9.31 -0.51
N PRO A 53 -10.84 9.33 0.57
CA PRO A 53 -12.04 10.16 0.77
C PRO A 53 -11.74 11.66 0.74
N LEU A 54 -12.72 12.46 0.33
CA LEU A 54 -12.57 13.92 0.35
C LEU A 54 -12.34 14.39 1.79
N GLY A 55 -11.39 15.30 1.98
CA GLY A 55 -11.01 15.80 3.30
C GLY A 55 -9.88 15.04 3.99
N SER A 56 -9.36 13.95 3.40
CA SER A 56 -8.13 13.32 3.89
C SER A 56 -6.98 14.32 4.02
N PRO A 57 -6.10 14.17 5.03
CA PRO A 57 -4.97 15.07 5.21
C PRO A 57 -4.07 15.12 3.98
N LYS A 58 -3.69 16.33 3.56
CA LYS A 58 -2.80 16.53 2.40
C LYS A 58 -1.37 16.06 2.64
N SER A 59 -0.96 15.90 3.89
CA SER A 59 0.38 15.45 4.26
C SER A 59 0.35 14.77 5.62
N SER A 60 1.48 14.23 6.05
CA SER A 60 1.71 13.58 7.35
C SER A 60 2.95 14.19 8.01
N PRO A 61 3.02 14.26 9.36
CA PRO A 61 4.23 14.64 10.09
C PRO A 61 5.47 13.84 9.67
N TYR A 62 5.27 12.61 9.18
CA TYR A 62 6.30 11.76 8.57
C TYR A 62 7.19 12.52 7.58
N PHE A 63 6.64 13.32 6.66
CA PHE A 63 7.42 14.04 5.65
C PHE A 63 8.17 15.27 6.19
N SER A 64 8.06 15.55 7.49
CA SER A 64 8.75 16.65 8.17
C SER A 64 9.84 16.18 9.12
N SER A 65 9.93 14.87 9.40
CA SER A 65 10.98 14.27 10.22
C SER A 65 12.10 13.68 9.35
N ALA A 66 13.34 13.71 9.85
CA ALA A 66 14.43 13.01 9.20
C ALA A 66 14.27 11.49 9.42
N PRO A 67 14.62 10.63 8.44
CA PRO A 67 15.20 10.94 7.13
C PRO A 67 14.19 11.24 6.00
N HIS A 68 12.90 11.35 6.32
CA HIS A 68 11.78 11.30 5.37
C HIS A 68 11.42 12.62 4.68
N THR A 69 12.22 13.67 4.86
CA THR A 69 11.93 15.02 4.34
C THR A 69 11.90 15.13 2.81
N HIS A 70 12.43 14.13 2.12
CA HIS A 70 12.45 14.07 0.65
C HIS A 70 11.49 13.02 0.07
N ASP A 71 10.91 12.16 0.91
CA ASP A 71 10.04 11.08 0.46
C ASP A 71 8.73 11.64 -0.11
N GLN A 72 8.24 11.03 -1.19
CA GLN A 72 6.96 11.41 -1.78
C GLN A 72 5.81 10.56 -1.25
N TYR A 73 6.10 9.34 -0.79
CA TYR A 73 5.14 8.43 -0.23
C TYR A 73 5.81 7.36 0.66
N SER A 74 5.00 6.70 1.47
CA SER A 74 5.35 5.54 2.27
C SER A 74 4.21 4.52 2.21
N ILE A 75 4.56 3.23 2.11
CA ILE A 75 3.70 2.08 2.38
C ILE A 75 4.32 1.35 3.56
N ALA A 76 3.81 1.67 4.74
CA ALA A 76 4.19 1.03 5.98
C ALA A 76 3.24 -0.13 6.28
N PHE A 77 3.76 -1.23 6.82
CA PHE A 77 2.94 -2.36 7.19
C PHE A 77 3.48 -3.09 8.42
N THR A 78 2.58 -3.80 9.08
CA THR A 78 2.89 -4.89 10.00
C THR A 78 2.40 -6.18 9.38
N LEU A 79 3.17 -7.25 9.50
CA LEU A 79 2.88 -8.57 8.93
C LEU A 79 3.12 -9.64 9.99
N ILE A 80 2.14 -10.52 10.17
CA ILE A 80 2.27 -11.76 10.94
C ILE A 80 1.97 -12.92 9.99
N PRO A 81 2.98 -13.66 9.52
CA PRO A 81 2.79 -14.85 8.71
C PRO A 81 2.07 -15.94 9.51
N HIS A 82 1.10 -16.62 8.92
CA HIS A 82 0.47 -17.80 9.53
C HIS A 82 1.28 -19.08 9.28
N LYS A 83 2.20 -19.05 8.32
CA LYS A 83 3.15 -20.12 8.01
C LYS A 83 4.54 -19.52 7.84
N THR A 84 5.56 -20.31 8.16
CA THR A 84 6.95 -19.91 7.94
C THR A 84 7.25 -19.84 6.44
N ILE A 85 7.90 -18.75 6.01
CA ILE A 85 8.23 -18.49 4.60
C ILE A 85 9.73 -18.31 4.45
N SER A 86 10.33 -18.90 3.43
CA SER A 86 11.74 -18.65 3.13
C SER A 86 11.99 -17.17 2.81
N GLY A 87 13.08 -16.62 3.34
CA GLY A 87 13.53 -15.26 3.04
C GLY A 87 13.80 -15.00 1.57
N ASN A 88 14.01 -16.05 0.77
CA ASN A 88 14.20 -15.94 -0.67
C ASN A 88 12.88 -15.86 -1.45
N SER A 89 11.76 -16.25 -0.86
CA SER A 89 10.47 -16.40 -1.57
C SER A 89 9.55 -15.20 -1.41
N LEU A 90 9.66 -14.47 -0.29
CA LEU A 90 8.81 -13.31 -0.02
C LEU A 90 9.30 -12.08 -0.79
N VAL A 91 8.46 -11.58 -1.70
CA VAL A 91 8.77 -10.45 -2.57
C VAL A 91 7.75 -9.33 -2.41
N PHE A 92 8.21 -8.08 -2.57
CA PHE A 92 7.37 -6.90 -2.61
C PHE A 92 7.67 -6.08 -3.87
N GLY A 93 6.63 -5.50 -4.46
CA GLY A 93 6.79 -4.69 -5.66
C GLY A 93 5.50 -4.52 -6.44
N ASN A 94 5.62 -4.20 -7.72
CA ASN A 94 4.52 -3.87 -8.61
C ASN A 94 4.25 -4.96 -9.64
N ASP A 95 2.98 -5.13 -9.99
CA ASP A 95 2.58 -5.89 -11.17
C ASP A 95 1.37 -5.27 -11.86
N PHE A 96 1.13 -5.73 -13.09
CA PHE A 96 0.08 -5.24 -13.98
C PHE A 96 -0.62 -6.43 -14.64
N ASP A 97 -1.95 -6.32 -14.79
CA ASP A 97 -2.76 -7.38 -15.41
C ASP A 97 -2.73 -7.36 -16.94
N TYR A 98 -2.26 -6.25 -17.52
CA TYR A 98 -2.25 -6.02 -18.97
C TYR A 98 -0.86 -5.58 -19.46
N PRO A 99 -0.49 -5.94 -20.70
CA PRO A 99 0.75 -5.48 -21.30
C PRO A 99 0.80 -3.94 -21.40
N ILE A 100 1.94 -3.36 -21.04
CA ILE A 100 2.21 -1.92 -21.18
C ILE A 100 3.25 -1.59 -22.26
N ARG A 101 3.88 -2.61 -22.86
CA ARG A 101 5.02 -2.49 -23.80
C ARG A 101 4.80 -1.49 -24.94
N ASP A 102 3.58 -1.45 -25.50
CA ASP A 102 3.25 -0.58 -26.64
C ASP A 102 3.03 0.88 -26.23
N ARG A 103 3.03 1.15 -24.93
CA ARG A 103 2.89 2.49 -24.35
C ARG A 103 4.09 2.90 -23.52
N LEU A 104 5.15 2.09 -23.49
CA LEU A 104 6.35 2.48 -22.76
C LEU A 104 7.00 3.70 -23.42
N PRO A 105 7.37 4.73 -22.65
CA PRO A 105 8.15 5.84 -23.15
C PRO A 105 9.45 5.37 -23.82
N PRO A 106 9.94 6.07 -24.86
CA PRO A 106 11.29 5.85 -25.36
C PRO A 106 12.31 5.90 -24.21
N GLY A 107 13.16 4.89 -24.09
CA GLY A 107 14.16 4.81 -23.01
C GLY A 107 13.72 4.07 -21.74
N SER A 108 12.55 3.43 -21.69
CA SER A 108 12.13 2.62 -20.53
C SER A 108 13.12 1.53 -20.12
N GLY A 109 13.84 0.91 -21.07
CA GLY A 109 14.92 -0.04 -20.74
C GLY A 109 16.08 0.61 -19.98
N THR A 110 16.46 1.84 -20.35
CA THR A 110 17.47 2.64 -19.63
C THR A 110 16.96 3.05 -18.25
N ALA A 111 15.70 3.46 -18.13
CA ALA A 111 15.09 3.76 -16.84
C ALA A 111 15.10 2.54 -15.90
N LEU A 112 14.75 1.35 -16.42
CA LEU A 112 14.83 0.10 -15.65
C LEU A 112 16.27 -0.21 -15.21
N HIS A 113 17.25 0.01 -16.09
CA HIS A 113 18.66 -0.14 -15.73
C HIS A 113 19.08 0.84 -14.63
N ILE A 114 18.68 2.11 -14.68
CA ILE A 114 18.94 3.11 -13.64
C ILE A 114 18.31 2.69 -12.31
N VAL A 115 17.07 2.20 -12.31
CA VAL A 115 16.41 1.71 -11.10
C VAL A 115 17.21 0.55 -10.49
N LYS A 116 17.57 -0.46 -11.28
CA LYS A 116 18.36 -1.59 -10.77
C LYS A 116 19.75 -1.18 -10.30
N TRP A 117 20.41 -0.26 -10.99
CA TRP A 117 21.77 0.14 -10.67
C TRP A 117 21.87 1.12 -9.47
N ALA A 118 21.02 2.13 -9.42
CA ALA A 118 21.12 3.23 -8.46
C ALA A 118 20.14 3.14 -7.29
N ILE A 119 19.02 2.43 -7.42
CA ILE A 119 17.92 2.47 -6.46
C ILE A 119 17.78 1.14 -5.73
N ASP A 120 17.56 0.06 -6.47
CA ASP A 120 17.35 -1.27 -5.91
C ASP A 120 17.98 -2.36 -6.80
N PRO A 121 19.20 -2.82 -6.46
CA PRO A 121 19.86 -3.92 -7.15
C PRO A 121 19.18 -5.28 -6.99
N GLY A 122 18.30 -5.43 -6.00
CA GLY A 122 17.52 -6.65 -5.78
C GLY A 122 16.28 -6.75 -6.65
N LEU A 123 15.92 -5.66 -7.36
CA LEU A 123 14.73 -5.60 -8.18
C LEU A 123 14.89 -6.47 -9.44
N ASP A 124 14.00 -7.44 -9.56
CA ASP A 124 13.78 -8.20 -10.77
C ASP A 124 12.49 -7.78 -11.46
N GLY A 125 12.41 -7.98 -12.76
CA GLY A 125 11.17 -7.72 -13.48
C GLY A 125 11.32 -7.47 -14.96
N ASP A 126 10.20 -7.62 -15.64
CA ASP A 126 10.05 -7.49 -17.09
C ASP A 126 8.85 -6.57 -17.41
N VAL A 127 9.16 -5.33 -17.78
CA VAL A 127 8.17 -4.33 -18.18
C VAL A 127 7.60 -4.54 -19.58
N TYR A 128 8.20 -5.42 -20.39
CA TYR A 128 7.80 -5.71 -21.77
C TYR A 128 6.89 -6.96 -21.87
N SER A 129 6.79 -7.76 -20.81
CA SER A 129 5.95 -8.95 -20.74
C SER A 129 4.45 -8.66 -20.86
N ASP A 130 3.65 -9.72 -21.08
CA ASP A 130 2.17 -9.61 -21.09
C ASP A 130 1.57 -9.30 -19.72
N LYS A 131 2.31 -9.65 -18.65
CA LYS A 131 1.99 -9.31 -17.26
C LYS A 131 3.19 -8.61 -16.63
N PRO A 132 3.37 -7.32 -16.96
CA PRO A 132 4.51 -6.55 -16.49
C PRO A 132 4.63 -6.61 -14.96
N HIS A 133 5.85 -6.69 -14.47
CA HIS A 133 6.12 -6.67 -13.03
C HIS A 133 7.51 -6.13 -12.71
N LEU A 134 7.66 -5.67 -11.48
CA LEU A 134 8.88 -5.24 -10.83
C LEU A 134 8.82 -5.71 -9.37
N TYR A 135 9.52 -6.79 -9.04
CA TYR A 135 9.54 -7.39 -7.71
C TYR A 135 10.95 -7.47 -7.16
N GLY A 136 11.12 -7.11 -5.90
CA GLY A 136 12.37 -7.32 -5.19
C GLY A 136 12.16 -8.28 -4.00
N PRO A 137 13.15 -9.10 -3.62
CA PRO A 137 13.11 -9.82 -2.36
C PRO A 137 12.88 -8.86 -1.21
N LEU A 138 11.91 -9.14 -0.33
CA LEU A 138 11.50 -8.17 0.70
C LEU A 138 12.70 -7.71 1.54
N LEU A 139 13.58 -8.65 1.91
CA LEU A 139 14.77 -8.41 2.73
C LEU A 139 15.79 -7.43 2.13
N SER A 140 15.86 -7.29 0.80
CA SER A 140 16.79 -6.38 0.13
C SER A 140 16.13 -5.11 -0.41
N SER A 141 14.80 -5.11 -0.51
CA SER A 141 14.07 -4.13 -1.33
C SER A 141 13.20 -3.19 -0.48
N ILE A 142 12.90 -3.57 0.77
CA ILE A 142 12.20 -2.71 1.74
C ILE A 142 13.17 -1.69 2.37
N ASN A 143 12.73 -0.44 2.58
CA ASN A 143 13.61 0.61 3.10
C ASN A 143 13.97 0.36 4.56
N LEU A 144 12.98 0.09 5.41
CA LEU A 144 13.15 -0.23 6.82
C LEU A 144 12.48 -1.56 7.12
N LEU A 145 13.17 -2.39 7.89
CA LEU A 145 12.66 -3.66 8.39
C LEU A 145 12.90 -3.77 9.89
N ARG A 146 11.83 -3.94 10.65
CA ARG A 146 11.88 -4.26 12.07
C ARG A 146 11.38 -5.68 12.32
N ILE A 147 12.15 -6.46 13.05
CA ILE A 147 11.78 -7.83 13.43
C ILE A 147 11.42 -7.82 14.91
N CYS A 148 10.17 -8.15 15.23
CA CYS A 148 9.65 -8.05 16.58
C CYS A 148 9.46 -9.45 17.20
N ASP A 149 8.83 -9.51 18.37
CA ASP A 149 8.49 -10.76 19.05
C ASP A 149 7.43 -11.59 18.31
N LYS A 150 7.31 -12.85 18.72
CA LYS A 150 6.17 -13.69 18.33
C LYS A 150 4.94 -13.32 19.16
N VAL A 151 3.78 -13.41 18.53
CA VAL A 151 2.48 -13.24 19.18
C VAL A 151 1.74 -14.58 19.25
N ASP A 152 1.07 -14.83 20.37
CA ASP A 152 0.32 -16.06 20.59
C ASP A 152 -0.98 -16.07 19.74
N GLY A 153 -1.20 -17.20 19.05
CA GLY A 153 -2.14 -17.34 17.93
C GLY A 153 -3.63 -17.18 18.23
N GLU A 154 -4.04 -16.86 19.45
CA GLU A 154 -5.45 -16.58 19.78
C GLU A 154 -5.81 -15.09 19.74
N LYS A 155 -4.81 -14.20 19.77
CA LYS A 155 -4.99 -12.75 19.62
C LYS A 155 -3.80 -12.17 18.87
N PHE A 156 -3.89 -12.15 17.55
CA PHE A 156 -3.03 -11.33 16.71
C PHE A 156 -3.38 -9.84 16.92
N GLU A 157 -3.20 -9.33 18.13
CA GLU A 157 -3.23 -7.89 18.38
C GLU A 157 -2.01 -7.30 17.70
N ILE A 158 -2.22 -6.85 16.45
CA ILE A 158 -1.16 -6.22 15.67
C ILE A 158 -0.81 -4.90 16.37
N PRO A 159 0.47 -4.65 16.70
CA PRO A 159 0.88 -3.36 17.19
C PRO A 159 0.42 -2.27 16.19
N PRO A 160 -0.23 -1.19 16.66
CA PRO A 160 -0.61 -0.11 15.77
C PRO A 160 0.65 0.41 15.07
N ILE A 161 0.53 0.74 13.79
CA ILE A 161 1.59 1.41 13.03
C ILE A 161 1.55 2.89 13.43
N PHE A 162 1.84 3.20 14.70
CA PHE A 162 1.84 4.57 15.17
C PHE A 162 3.05 4.87 16.05
N HIS A 163 4.10 5.33 15.38
CA HIS A 163 4.95 6.36 15.92
C HIS A 163 4.87 7.52 14.93
N GLU A 164 4.75 8.76 15.42
CA GLU A 164 4.85 9.95 14.56
C GLU A 164 6.15 9.94 13.73
N ASP A 165 7.17 9.26 14.25
CA ASP A 165 8.48 9.03 13.66
C ASP A 165 8.58 7.82 12.69
N GLY A 166 7.50 7.05 12.51
CA GLY A 166 7.48 5.88 11.62
C GLY A 166 8.10 4.60 12.20
N ILE A 167 8.37 3.62 11.34
CA ILE A 167 9.06 2.37 11.69
C ILE A 167 10.57 2.65 11.68
N SER A 168 11.35 2.06 12.59
CA SER A 168 12.82 2.05 12.48
C SER A 168 13.35 0.67 12.10
N GLU A 169 14.50 0.65 11.46
CA GLU A 169 15.29 -0.57 11.26
C GLU A 169 15.71 -1.20 12.59
N GLY A 170 15.86 -2.53 12.59
CA GLY A 170 16.40 -3.29 13.72
C GLY A 170 15.45 -4.41 14.16
N GLY A 171 15.40 -4.67 15.45
CA GLY A 171 14.50 -5.61 16.07
C GLY A 171 14.12 -5.23 17.50
N ILE A 172 13.15 -5.95 18.04
CA ILE A 172 12.65 -5.82 19.42
C ILE A 172 12.63 -7.22 20.03
N GLY A 173 13.09 -7.33 21.28
CA GLY A 173 13.04 -8.56 22.05
C GLY A 173 13.75 -9.73 21.36
N GLU A 174 13.05 -10.84 21.18
CA GLU A 174 13.52 -12.03 20.46
C GLU A 174 13.86 -11.73 19.00
N GLY A 175 13.21 -10.73 18.40
CA GLY A 175 13.47 -10.31 17.04
C GLY A 175 14.86 -9.69 16.86
N GLU A 176 15.36 -8.94 17.85
CA GLU A 176 16.74 -8.43 17.84
C GLU A 176 17.75 -9.57 18.02
N GLN A 177 17.49 -10.48 18.97
CA GLN A 177 18.35 -11.65 19.18
C GLN A 177 18.46 -12.52 17.92
N LEU A 178 17.35 -12.69 17.19
CA LEU A 178 17.34 -13.39 15.91
C LEU A 178 18.24 -12.69 14.88
N ARG A 179 18.14 -11.35 14.75
CA ARG A 179 19.01 -10.57 13.84
C ARG A 179 20.48 -10.74 14.17
N GLU A 180 20.84 -10.59 15.44
CA GLU A 180 22.21 -10.71 15.93
C GLU A 180 22.76 -12.12 15.68
N SER A 181 21.97 -13.16 15.99
CA SER A 181 22.38 -14.56 15.79
C SER A 181 22.64 -14.91 14.32
N LYS A 182 21.97 -14.21 13.40
CA LYS A 182 22.12 -14.36 11.94
C LYS A 182 23.14 -13.40 11.33
N GLY A 183 23.73 -12.51 12.14
CA GLY A 183 24.69 -11.49 11.70
C GLY A 183 24.10 -10.44 10.76
N VAL A 184 22.79 -10.16 10.87
CA VAL A 184 22.13 -9.16 10.02
C VAL A 184 22.61 -7.75 10.42
N PRO A 185 23.14 -6.94 9.50
CA PRO A 185 23.58 -5.58 9.82
C PRO A 185 22.46 -4.70 10.39
N HIS A 186 22.79 -3.79 11.32
CA HIS A 186 21.83 -2.85 11.92
C HIS A 186 21.51 -1.65 11.01
N ASP A 187 22.43 -1.26 10.12
CA ASP A 187 22.19 -0.17 9.17
C ASP A 187 21.30 -0.66 7.99
N PRO A 188 20.24 0.09 7.61
CA PRO A 188 19.33 -0.33 6.54
C PRO A 188 20.04 -0.56 5.21
N SER A 189 21.02 0.27 4.84
CA SER A 189 21.73 0.14 3.56
C SER A 189 22.63 -1.10 3.56
N GLN A 190 23.28 -1.39 4.68
CA GLN A 190 24.07 -2.61 4.85
C GLN A 190 23.18 -3.87 4.89
N ARG A 191 22.02 -3.83 5.56
CA ARG A 191 21.03 -4.93 5.53
C ARG A 191 20.62 -5.24 4.08
N LYS A 192 20.24 -4.22 3.32
CA LYS A 192 19.80 -4.42 1.93
C LYS A 192 20.89 -5.10 1.10
N LYS A 193 22.14 -4.61 1.21
CA LYS A 193 23.31 -5.22 0.56
C LYS A 193 23.57 -6.65 1.01
N TRP A 194 23.50 -6.92 2.31
CA TRP A 194 23.65 -8.27 2.89
C TRP A 194 22.67 -9.26 2.25
N PHE A 195 21.41 -8.84 2.13
CA PHE A 195 20.37 -9.67 1.53
C PHE A 195 20.31 -9.59 0.00
N LEU A 196 21.24 -8.94 -0.70
CA LEU A 196 21.43 -9.16 -2.14
C LEU A 196 22.03 -10.55 -2.43
N HIS A 197 22.75 -11.11 -1.46
CA HIS A 197 23.30 -12.45 -1.53
C HIS A 197 22.20 -13.50 -1.30
N GLU A 198 21.98 -14.37 -2.28
CA GLU A 198 20.90 -15.37 -2.23
C GLU A 198 21.06 -16.37 -1.06
N GLU A 199 22.30 -16.77 -0.76
CA GLU A 199 22.62 -17.59 0.41
C GLU A 199 22.08 -16.99 1.71
N LYS A 200 22.25 -15.69 1.93
CA LYS A 200 21.77 -14.98 3.12
C LYS A 200 20.25 -14.94 3.18
N ARG A 201 19.58 -14.86 2.03
CA ARG A 201 18.11 -14.93 1.95
C ARG A 201 17.60 -16.35 2.22
N LYS A 202 18.32 -17.38 1.76
CA LYS A 202 17.98 -18.79 2.02
C LYS A 202 18.18 -19.18 3.48
N ASP A 203 19.16 -18.58 4.15
CA ASP A 203 19.42 -18.80 5.59
C ASP A 203 18.43 -18.06 6.51
N TRP A 204 17.57 -17.21 5.95
CA TRP A 204 16.54 -16.43 6.66
C TRP A 204 15.15 -17.06 6.50
N GLU A 205 14.36 -16.99 7.56
CA GLU A 205 12.94 -17.37 7.55
C GLU A 205 12.07 -16.26 8.13
N PHE A 206 10.97 -15.97 7.45
CA PHE A 206 9.85 -15.23 8.03
C PHE A 206 9.01 -16.23 8.83
N GLU A 207 9.24 -16.30 10.14
CA GLU A 207 8.64 -17.27 11.05
C GLU A 207 7.14 -17.06 11.23
N ALA A 208 6.39 -18.15 11.26
CA ALA A 208 4.97 -18.11 11.63
C ALA A 208 4.79 -17.47 13.02
N GLY A 209 3.79 -16.60 13.14
CA GLY A 209 3.44 -15.90 14.39
C GLY A 209 4.40 -14.77 14.78
N ARG A 210 5.51 -14.55 14.06
CA ARG A 210 6.39 -13.41 14.33
C ARG A 210 5.86 -12.14 13.69
N VAL A 211 5.93 -11.04 14.44
CA VAL A 211 5.59 -9.71 13.93
C VAL A 211 6.77 -9.13 13.15
N TYR A 212 6.53 -8.77 11.90
CA TYR A 212 7.45 -8.02 11.04
C TYR A 212 6.87 -6.66 10.72
N GLN A 213 7.65 -5.60 10.85
CA GLN A 213 7.26 -4.25 10.41
C GLN A 213 8.13 -3.84 9.23
N GLY A 214 7.51 -3.32 8.17
CA GLY A 214 8.21 -2.84 6.99
C GLY A 214 7.74 -1.45 6.61
N ASP A 215 8.65 -0.62 6.10
CA ASP A 215 8.29 0.66 5.49
C ASP A 215 8.96 0.77 4.12
N PHE A 216 8.15 0.93 3.07
CA PHE A 216 8.60 1.18 1.70
C PHE A 216 8.35 2.63 1.35
N PHE A 217 9.41 3.40 1.14
CA PHE A 217 9.32 4.83 0.83
C PHE A 217 10.39 5.22 -0.16
N ASN A 218 10.06 6.19 -1.02
CA ASN A 218 11.05 6.78 -1.89
C ASN A 218 10.62 8.17 -2.41
N PRO A 219 11.57 8.96 -2.91
CA PRO A 219 11.28 10.25 -3.55
C PRO A 219 10.87 10.11 -5.03
N TYR A 220 10.79 8.89 -5.57
CA TYR A 220 10.85 8.66 -7.02
C TYR A 220 9.48 8.59 -7.71
N ILE A 221 8.39 8.48 -6.97
CA ILE A 221 7.03 8.51 -7.55
C ILE A 221 6.24 9.64 -6.91
N ASP A 222 5.84 10.61 -7.73
CA ASP A 222 4.89 11.64 -7.33
C ASP A 222 3.49 11.24 -7.82
N PHE A 223 2.62 10.87 -6.88
CA PHE A 223 1.25 10.48 -7.18
C PHE A 223 0.32 11.66 -7.50
N ASN A 224 0.74 12.91 -7.31
CA ASN A 224 -0.11 14.05 -7.70
C ASN A 224 0.00 14.30 -9.19
N ASP A 225 1.22 14.30 -9.73
CA ASP A 225 1.47 14.52 -11.16
C ASP A 225 1.66 13.21 -11.94
N PHE A 226 1.63 12.07 -11.24
CA PHE A 226 1.93 10.74 -11.78
C PHE A 226 3.22 10.79 -12.57
N SER A 227 4.27 11.24 -11.89
CA SER A 227 5.60 11.38 -12.48
C SER A 227 6.59 10.44 -11.81
N LEU A 228 7.38 9.78 -12.63
CA LEU A 228 8.58 9.07 -12.23
C LEU A 228 9.73 10.09 -12.17
N LYS A 229 10.25 10.33 -10.98
CA LYS A 229 11.40 11.19 -10.69
C LYS A 229 12.60 10.29 -10.46
N LEU A 230 13.49 10.13 -11.45
CA LEU A 230 14.74 9.38 -11.25
C LEU A 230 15.92 10.37 -11.19
N PRO A 231 17.10 9.96 -10.72
CA PRO A 231 18.29 10.80 -10.77
C PRO A 231 18.53 11.37 -12.17
N GLY A 232 18.49 12.71 -12.30
CA GLY A 232 18.75 13.42 -13.55
C GLY A 232 17.58 13.53 -14.53
N PHE A 233 16.40 12.96 -14.27
CA PHE A 233 15.22 13.17 -15.12
C PHE A 233 13.88 13.02 -14.38
N SER A 234 12.84 13.68 -14.91
CA SER A 234 11.45 13.50 -14.47
C SER A 234 10.56 13.23 -15.68
N LEU A 235 9.66 12.26 -15.54
CA LEU A 235 8.79 11.79 -16.62
C LEU A 235 7.36 11.61 -16.11
N SER A 236 6.41 12.39 -16.66
CA SER A 236 4.99 12.11 -16.43
C SER A 236 4.59 10.82 -17.16
N VAL A 237 4.02 9.87 -16.42
CA VAL A 237 3.56 8.59 -16.97
C VAL A 237 2.09 8.62 -17.40
N LEU A 238 1.33 9.68 -17.09
CA LEU A 238 -0.10 9.80 -17.45
C LEU A 238 -0.40 9.63 -18.94
N GLY A 239 0.50 10.10 -19.81
CA GLY A 239 0.34 9.94 -21.27
C GLY A 239 0.56 8.51 -21.76
N TYR A 240 1.13 7.65 -20.92
CA TYR A 240 1.62 6.31 -21.28
C TYR A 240 0.81 5.19 -20.62
N ILE A 241 0.10 5.47 -19.52
CA ILE A 241 -0.66 4.44 -18.79
C ILE A 241 -1.91 3.93 -19.53
N GLY A 242 -2.46 4.67 -20.51
CA GLY A 242 -3.54 4.19 -21.37
C GLY A 242 -4.79 3.76 -20.59
N LYS A 243 -5.18 2.47 -20.67
CA LYS A 243 -6.29 1.87 -19.90
C LYS A 243 -5.89 1.46 -18.47
N GLN A 244 -4.60 1.51 -18.14
CA GLN A 244 -4.12 1.23 -16.80
C GLN A 244 -4.35 2.48 -15.96
N ASP A 245 -5.45 2.51 -15.21
CA ASP A 245 -5.77 3.61 -14.31
C ASP A 245 -5.20 3.40 -12.89
N SER A 246 -4.45 2.31 -12.67
CA SER A 246 -3.99 1.93 -11.34
C SER A 246 -2.54 1.45 -11.29
N LEU A 247 -1.87 1.77 -10.19
CA LEU A 247 -0.59 1.21 -9.77
C LEU A 247 -0.85 0.29 -8.57
N ARG A 248 -0.43 -0.96 -8.67
CA ARG A 248 -0.65 -1.98 -7.64
C ARG A 248 0.68 -2.38 -7.01
N TYR A 249 0.72 -2.41 -5.68
CA TYR A 249 1.80 -3.00 -4.89
C TYR A 249 1.31 -4.32 -4.29
N VAL A 250 2.14 -5.35 -4.33
CA VAL A 250 1.80 -6.69 -3.86
C VAL A 250 2.94 -7.23 -3.00
N LEU A 251 2.60 -7.70 -1.80
CA LEU A 251 3.44 -8.61 -1.03
C LEU A 251 2.97 -10.03 -1.30
N LYS A 252 3.85 -10.88 -1.87
CA LYS A 252 3.51 -12.26 -2.19
C LYS A 252 4.68 -13.22 -2.00
N ASN A 253 4.35 -14.50 -1.87
CA ASN A 253 5.30 -15.58 -2.06
C ASN A 253 5.42 -15.84 -3.56
N ARG A 254 6.61 -15.64 -4.14
CA ARG A 254 6.82 -15.82 -5.57
C ARG A 254 6.78 -17.29 -6.02
N ASP A 255 7.05 -18.22 -5.11
CA ASP A 255 7.15 -19.65 -5.44
C ASP A 255 5.77 -20.31 -5.43
N THR A 256 4.89 -19.92 -4.51
CA THR A 256 3.52 -20.46 -4.38
C THR A 256 2.46 -19.58 -5.05
N GLY A 257 2.72 -18.28 -5.18
CA GLY A 257 1.74 -17.29 -5.62
C GLY A 257 0.86 -16.75 -4.50
N ASP A 258 1.06 -17.18 -3.25
CA ASP A 258 0.25 -16.74 -2.11
C ASP A 258 0.39 -15.23 -1.89
N VAL A 259 -0.75 -14.54 -1.83
CA VAL A 259 -0.81 -13.09 -1.64
C VAL A 259 -1.06 -12.78 -0.18
N PHE A 260 -0.20 -11.94 0.39
CA PHE A 260 -0.32 -11.49 1.77
C PHE A 260 -1.17 -10.22 1.86
N PHE A 261 -0.83 -9.22 1.03
CA PHE A 261 -1.66 -8.05 0.85
C PHE A 261 -1.39 -7.37 -0.50
N VAL A 262 -2.36 -6.57 -0.92
CA VAL A 262 -2.34 -5.73 -2.11
C VAL A 262 -2.70 -4.30 -1.71
N VAL A 263 -1.98 -3.31 -2.26
CA VAL A 263 -2.32 -1.89 -2.16
C VAL A 263 -2.46 -1.33 -3.58
N VAL A 264 -3.62 -0.76 -3.89
CA VAL A 264 -3.96 -0.26 -5.23
C VAL A 264 -4.17 1.25 -5.17
N PHE A 265 -3.40 1.98 -5.97
CA PHE A 265 -3.52 3.42 -6.19
C PHE A 265 -4.23 3.64 -7.52
N THR A 266 -5.47 4.12 -7.50
CA THR A 266 -6.30 4.31 -8.71
C THR A 266 -6.52 5.80 -8.98
N LEU A 267 -6.37 6.18 -10.25
CA LEU A 267 -6.79 7.47 -10.80
C LEU A 267 -8.30 7.48 -11.06
N VAL A 268 -9.03 8.30 -10.30
CA VAL A 268 -10.47 8.46 -10.48
C VAL A 268 -10.76 9.82 -11.14
N PRO A 269 -11.43 9.88 -12.30
CA PRO A 269 -11.84 11.15 -12.89
C PRO A 269 -12.77 11.94 -11.94
N LYS A 270 -12.51 13.25 -11.77
CA LYS A 270 -13.33 14.12 -10.90
C LYS A 270 -14.80 14.17 -11.31
N GLU A 271 -15.06 14.16 -12.62
CA GLU A 271 -16.42 14.16 -13.15
C GLU A 271 -17.25 12.95 -12.68
N ASP A 272 -16.60 11.80 -12.45
CA ASP A 272 -17.28 10.60 -11.98
C ASP A 272 -17.57 10.63 -10.48
N THR A 273 -16.75 11.35 -9.70
CA THR A 273 -17.03 11.61 -8.27
C THR A 273 -18.18 12.59 -8.09
N GLU A 274 -18.21 13.68 -8.86
CA GLU A 274 -19.27 14.69 -8.80
C GLU A 274 -20.65 14.12 -9.17
N LYS A 275 -20.69 13.21 -10.16
CA LYS A 275 -21.92 12.50 -10.56
C LYS A 275 -22.44 11.54 -9.48
N LYS A 276 -21.55 10.92 -8.70
CA LYS A 276 -21.94 10.05 -7.57
C LYS A 276 -22.46 10.86 -6.39
N ASP A 277 -21.80 11.95 -6.04
CA ASP A 277 -22.26 12.86 -4.99
C ASP A 277 -23.61 13.50 -5.35
N ALA A 278 -23.82 13.86 -6.61
CA ALA A 278 -25.11 14.37 -7.09
C ALA A 278 -26.22 13.31 -7.00
N LYS A 279 -25.94 12.06 -7.39
CA LYS A 279 -26.91 10.95 -7.27
C LYS A 279 -27.25 10.61 -5.83
N GLU A 280 -26.26 10.61 -4.92
CA GLU A 280 -26.51 10.39 -3.49
C GLU A 280 -27.35 11.52 -2.89
N LYS A 281 -27.04 12.79 -3.19
CA LYS A 281 -27.86 13.93 -2.73
C LYS A 281 -29.29 13.87 -3.25
N THR A 282 -29.49 13.50 -4.52
CA THR A 282 -30.83 13.35 -5.11
C THR A 282 -31.60 12.19 -4.45
N SER A 283 -30.92 11.10 -4.08
CA SER A 283 -31.52 9.93 -3.42
C SER A 283 -31.90 10.17 -1.94
N VAL A 284 -31.16 11.05 -1.25
CA VAL A 284 -31.48 11.51 0.11
C VAL A 284 -32.66 12.51 0.08
N GLU A 285 -32.72 13.39 -0.93
CA GLU A 285 -33.85 14.30 -1.12
C GLU A 285 -35.14 13.58 -1.54
N SER A 286 -35.06 12.49 -2.31
CA SER A 286 -36.24 11.69 -2.68
C SER A 286 -36.80 10.86 -1.52
N LYS A 287 -35.97 10.45 -0.54
CA LYS A 287 -36.43 9.76 0.68
C LYS A 287 -37.03 10.71 1.74
N GLY A 288 -36.83 12.02 1.60
CA GLY A 288 -37.41 13.03 2.49
C GLY A 288 -38.81 13.53 2.11
N LYS A 289 -39.38 13.06 0.99
CA LYS A 289 -40.67 13.56 0.46
C LYS A 289 -41.81 12.53 0.39
N GLU A 290 -41.60 11.27 0.72
CA GLU A 290 -42.69 10.29 0.87
C GLU A 290 -42.92 9.98 2.36
N GLY A 291 -43.72 10.80 3.02
CA GLY A 291 -44.06 10.60 4.42
C GLY A 291 -44.82 11.76 5.06
N LYS A 292 -45.91 12.21 4.42
CA LYS A 292 -46.99 12.98 5.06
C LYS A 292 -48.23 12.98 4.15
N THR A 293 -49.00 11.90 4.23
CA THR A 293 -50.44 11.96 3.95
C THR A 293 -51.13 12.13 5.29
N ASP A 294 -51.78 13.28 5.45
CA ASP A 294 -52.55 13.68 6.62
C ASP A 294 -53.76 12.76 6.81
N ASP A 295 -53.74 11.91 7.84
CA ASP A 295 -54.96 11.32 8.38
C ASP A 295 -55.51 12.23 9.48
N ALA A 296 -56.60 12.91 9.12
CA ALA A 296 -57.37 13.78 9.99
C ALA A 296 -58.06 12.95 11.09
N TYR A 297 -57.66 13.18 12.34
CA TYR A 297 -58.40 12.74 13.52
C TYR A 297 -59.63 13.63 13.71
N GLN A 298 -60.83 13.07 13.54
CA GLN A 298 -62.09 13.68 13.96
C GLN A 298 -62.52 13.11 15.32
N PRO A 299 -62.81 13.95 16.33
CA PRO A 299 -63.38 13.48 17.59
C PRO A 299 -64.88 13.20 17.40
N LYS A 300 -65.35 12.06 17.91
CA LYS A 300 -66.78 11.77 18.08
C LYS A 300 -67.21 12.22 19.47
N GLU A 301 -68.17 13.13 19.54
CA GLU A 301 -69.01 13.36 20.71
C GLU A 301 -70.17 12.34 20.73
N ASP A 302 -70.32 11.72 21.90
CA ASP A 302 -71.52 11.28 22.63
C ASP A 302 -72.68 10.55 21.94
N ASP A 303 -73.07 9.40 22.52
CA ASP A 303 -74.39 9.24 23.15
C ASP A 303 -74.49 7.96 24.02
N VAL A 304 -74.81 8.18 25.30
CA VAL A 304 -75.84 7.52 26.15
C VAL A 304 -75.99 5.99 26.12
N ASP A 305 -75.56 5.30 27.19
CA ASP A 305 -76.40 4.78 28.31
C ASP A 305 -75.50 4.17 29.43
#